data_AF-A0A3A5VF76-F1
#
_entry.id   AF-A0A3A5VF76-F1
#
_cell.length_a   1.000
_cell.length_b   1.000
_cell.length_c   1.000
_cell.angle_alpha   90.00
_cell.angle_beta   90.00
_cell.angle_gamma   90.00
#
_symmetry.space_group_name_H-M   'P 1'
#
loop_
_entity.id
_entity.type
_entity.pdbx_description
1 polymer ?
#
loop_
_entity_poly.entity_id
_entity_poly.type
_entity_poly.pdbx_seq_one_letter_code
_entity_poly.pdbx_strand_id
1 'polypeptide(L)'
;MRGKAVLAILLAAMLFTPVQADGVTAQQATEEDPKQPNANNTTMYMYHDGFADAWSHFADNDTESTEEGEWREEKENGVIDVNLRFRMKPDLDKRLLMTENGEFRGNFKFDVGGDWTNGDNDGPCNNDCENLNITVFRGGAEVWTNQFTGLQQGEQNVPFAFAVTEDHMEWDGRDDSPIIEVTMKLKGDYQSGGFFGVPSGQEAWFAIKLGMESRLEMPIDEESWNEEFQAGEDGMMDSEDTPGFTLVTASAALGMALFMNRKDNEA
;
A
#
# COMPACT_ATOMS: atom_id res chain seq x y z
N MET A 1 7.92 -37.46 68.44
CA MET A 1 7.16 -37.65 67.18
C MET A 1 6.42 -36.35 66.79
N ARG A 2 7.14 -35.30 66.34
CA ARG A 2 6.51 -34.01 65.95
C ARG A 2 7.06 -33.36 64.66
N GLY A 3 8.17 -33.84 64.10
CA GLY A 3 8.75 -33.29 62.85
C GLY A 3 8.21 -33.89 61.55
N LYS A 4 7.67 -35.12 61.56
CA LYS A 4 7.22 -35.81 60.32
C LYS A 4 5.81 -35.43 59.85
N ALA A 5 4.98 -34.83 60.72
CA ALA A 5 3.61 -34.44 60.37
C ALA A 5 3.54 -33.13 59.56
N VAL A 6 4.46 -32.19 59.82
CA VAL A 6 4.46 -30.86 59.16
C VAL A 6 4.87 -30.97 57.68
N LEU A 7 5.84 -31.83 57.35
CA LEU A 7 6.32 -32.01 55.99
C LEU A 7 5.25 -32.61 55.04
N ALA A 8 4.39 -33.49 55.56
CA ALA A 8 3.34 -34.13 54.78
C ALA A 8 2.19 -33.16 54.43
N ILE A 9 1.88 -32.20 55.31
CA ILE A 9 0.81 -31.22 55.08
C ILE A 9 1.23 -30.18 54.03
N LEU A 10 2.51 -29.77 54.00
CA LEU A 10 3.05 -28.88 52.96
C LEU A 10 3.10 -29.56 51.57
N LEU A 11 3.39 -30.86 51.50
CA LEU A 11 3.37 -31.62 50.25
C LEU A 11 1.94 -31.88 49.73
N ALA A 12 0.96 -32.08 50.61
CA ALA A 12 -0.44 -32.22 50.20
C ALA A 12 -1.07 -30.91 49.70
N ALA A 13 -0.63 -29.75 50.21
CA ALA A 13 -1.14 -28.45 49.80
C ALA A 13 -0.78 -28.07 48.34
N MET A 14 0.33 -28.58 47.81
CA MET A 14 0.74 -28.35 46.41
C MET A 14 -0.06 -29.16 45.38
N LEU A 15 -0.87 -30.15 45.82
CA LEU A 15 -1.71 -30.97 44.94
C LEU A 15 -3.15 -30.44 44.82
N PHE A 16 -3.47 -29.31 45.46
CA PHE A 16 -4.79 -28.67 45.45
C PHE A 16 -4.76 -27.20 45.00
N THR A 17 -3.69 -26.75 44.34
CA THR A 17 -3.89 -25.67 43.36
C THR A 17 -4.69 -26.26 42.21
N PRO A 18 -5.89 -25.74 41.86
CA PRO A 18 -6.35 -25.95 40.50
C PRO A 18 -5.22 -25.44 39.60
N VAL A 19 -4.75 -26.29 38.69
CA VAL A 19 -4.22 -25.74 37.44
C VAL A 19 -5.41 -25.00 36.85
N GLN A 20 -5.44 -23.69 37.07
CA GLN A 20 -6.10 -22.80 36.15
C GLN A 20 -5.34 -22.98 34.84
N ALA A 21 -5.77 -23.99 34.08
CA ALA A 21 -5.89 -23.88 32.65
C ALA A 21 -6.94 -22.78 32.44
N ASP A 22 -6.52 -21.56 32.77
CA ASP A 22 -7.08 -20.35 32.22
C ASP A 22 -7.03 -20.60 30.72
N GLY A 23 -8.21 -20.55 30.11
CA GLY A 23 -8.43 -21.30 28.89
C GLY A 23 -7.37 -20.94 27.86
N VAL A 24 -6.72 -21.95 27.27
CA VAL A 24 -6.10 -21.80 25.95
C VAL A 24 -7.20 -21.68 24.87
N THR A 25 -8.19 -20.83 25.12
CA THR A 25 -8.64 -19.82 24.17
C THR A 25 -7.54 -18.77 24.00
N ALA A 26 -6.33 -19.23 23.66
CA ALA A 26 -5.64 -18.65 22.53
C ALA A 26 -6.48 -18.98 21.29
N GLN A 27 -7.65 -18.34 21.19
CA GLN A 27 -8.05 -17.81 19.91
C GLN A 27 -6.86 -16.94 19.53
N GLN A 28 -6.12 -17.40 18.52
CA GLN A 28 -5.34 -16.48 17.72
C GLN A 28 -6.35 -15.44 17.23
N ALA A 29 -6.43 -14.31 17.95
CA ALA A 29 -6.40 -13.05 17.24
C ALA A 29 -5.08 -13.12 16.48
N THR A 30 -5.15 -13.57 15.23
CA THR A 30 -4.03 -13.45 14.29
C THR A 30 -3.72 -11.98 14.30
N GLU A 31 -2.56 -11.62 14.86
CA GLU A 31 -2.11 -10.24 14.92
C GLU A 31 -1.94 -9.80 13.47
N GLU A 32 -2.92 -9.03 12.97
CA GLU A 32 -2.93 -8.60 11.57
C GLU A 32 -1.65 -7.79 11.33
N ASP A 33 -0.89 -8.16 10.30
CA ASP A 33 0.35 -7.47 9.97
C ASP A 33 0.02 -6.00 9.71
N PRO A 34 0.53 -5.05 10.51
CA PRO A 34 0.21 -3.64 10.31
C PRO A 34 0.72 -3.11 8.96
N LYS A 35 1.65 -3.83 8.29
CA LYS A 35 2.11 -3.51 6.93
C LYS A 35 1.09 -3.88 5.86
N GLN A 36 0.12 -4.76 6.15
CA GLN A 36 -1.00 -5.10 5.27
C GLN A 36 -2.19 -4.15 5.48
N PRO A 37 -3.04 -3.95 4.45
CA PRO A 37 -4.27 -3.17 4.59
C PRO A 37 -5.30 -3.91 5.44
N ASN A 38 -6.10 -3.17 6.20
CA ASN A 38 -7.19 -3.71 7.02
C ASN A 38 -8.35 -2.71 7.11
N ALA A 39 -9.48 -3.16 7.68
CA ALA A 39 -10.71 -2.37 7.78
C ALA A 39 -10.58 -1.02 8.51
N ASN A 40 -9.53 -0.83 9.33
CA ASN A 40 -9.25 0.42 10.03
C ASN A 40 -8.17 1.28 9.35
N ASN A 41 -7.45 0.73 8.36
CA ASN A 41 -6.34 1.41 7.70
C ASN A 41 -6.20 0.98 6.23
N THR A 42 -6.61 1.89 5.35
CA THR A 42 -6.46 1.79 3.89
C THR A 42 -5.44 2.80 3.33
N THR A 43 -4.63 3.41 4.21
CA THR A 43 -3.61 4.40 3.83
C THR A 43 -2.24 3.75 3.74
N MET A 44 -1.62 3.80 2.57
CA MET A 44 -0.27 3.33 2.32
C MET A 44 0.73 4.50 2.38
N TYR A 45 1.89 4.25 3.01
CA TYR A 45 2.98 5.20 3.18
C TYR A 45 4.22 4.75 2.41
N MET A 46 5.10 5.69 2.05
CA MET A 46 6.34 5.45 1.30
C MET A 46 7.58 5.53 2.19
N TYR A 47 8.54 4.65 1.93
CA TYR A 47 9.78 4.48 2.70
C TYR A 47 10.98 4.24 1.78
N HIS A 48 12.17 4.58 2.27
CA HIS A 48 13.43 4.43 1.53
C HIS A 48 14.58 4.19 2.52
N ASP A 49 15.54 3.33 2.18
CA ASP A 49 16.70 3.01 3.05
C ASP A 49 17.76 4.13 3.12
N GLY A 50 17.60 5.13 2.25
CA GLY A 50 18.56 6.23 2.04
C GLY A 50 19.63 5.94 0.98
N PHE A 51 19.61 4.76 0.35
CA PHE A 51 20.61 4.34 -0.64
C PHE A 51 19.97 3.94 -1.98
N ALA A 52 19.22 2.84 -2.02
CA ALA A 52 18.75 2.24 -3.28
C ALA A 52 17.39 1.53 -3.20
N ASP A 53 16.93 1.16 -2.00
CA ASP A 53 15.70 0.40 -1.83
C ASP A 53 14.54 1.34 -1.47
N ALA A 54 13.51 1.33 -2.32
CA ALA A 54 12.27 2.10 -2.18
C ALA A 54 11.08 1.15 -1.98
N TRP A 55 10.29 1.32 -0.92
CA TRP A 55 9.13 0.45 -0.65
C TRP A 55 7.95 1.21 -0.04
N SER A 56 6.81 0.54 0.03
CA SER A 56 5.60 1.08 0.64
C SER A 56 4.87 0.02 1.47
N HIS A 57 4.09 0.45 2.45
CA HIS A 57 3.18 -0.42 3.21
C HIS A 57 2.17 0.41 4.02
N PHE A 58 1.21 -0.26 4.66
CA PHE A 58 0.12 0.39 5.38
C PHE A 58 0.48 0.85 6.80
N ALA A 59 1.51 0.28 7.45
CA ALA A 59 1.95 0.74 8.76
C ALA A 59 2.46 2.19 8.67
N ASP A 60 2.19 3.01 9.69
CA ASP A 60 2.50 4.44 9.74
C ASP A 60 3.98 4.76 10.04
N ASN A 61 4.76 3.74 10.37
CA ASN A 61 6.20 3.81 10.64
C ASN A 61 6.94 2.60 10.07
N ASP A 62 8.20 2.80 9.68
CA ASP A 62 9.16 1.72 9.41
C ASP A 62 10.52 2.07 10.01
N THR A 63 11.10 1.14 10.78
CA THR A 63 12.44 1.27 11.36
C THR A 63 13.57 0.98 10.38
N GLU A 64 13.26 0.40 9.21
CA GLU A 64 14.24 0.22 8.11
C GLU A 64 14.38 1.48 7.24
N SER A 65 13.47 2.45 7.36
CA SER A 65 13.52 3.71 6.60
C SER A 65 14.58 4.66 7.13
N THR A 66 15.10 5.53 6.25
CA THR A 66 16.02 6.62 6.58
C THR A 66 15.53 7.49 7.75
N GLU A 67 16.42 7.73 8.72
CA GLU A 67 16.17 8.55 9.90
C GLU A 67 15.88 10.03 9.58
N GLU A 68 16.28 10.50 8.38
CA GLU A 68 16.04 11.88 7.93
C GLU A 68 14.58 12.12 7.52
N GLY A 69 13.78 11.07 7.33
CA GLY A 69 12.37 11.18 6.92
C GLY A 69 12.19 11.70 5.48
N GLU A 70 13.26 11.74 4.69
CA GLU A 70 13.24 12.09 3.27
C GLU A 70 14.31 11.30 2.50
N TRP A 71 14.08 11.11 1.20
CA TRP A 71 15.16 10.81 0.25
C TRP A 71 15.48 12.07 -0.52
N ARG A 72 16.77 12.41 -0.68
CA ARG A 72 17.24 13.66 -1.27
C ARG A 72 18.47 13.42 -2.15
N GLU A 73 18.46 13.96 -3.37
CA GLU A 73 19.60 14.01 -4.28
C GLU A 73 19.91 15.48 -4.64
N GLU A 74 21.17 15.89 -4.53
CA GLU A 74 21.66 17.25 -4.79
C GLU A 74 22.81 17.26 -5.79
N LYS A 75 22.85 18.27 -6.67
CA LYS A 75 23.89 18.41 -7.70
C LYS A 75 24.12 19.86 -8.09
N GLU A 76 25.33 20.36 -7.83
CA GLU A 76 25.75 21.70 -8.25
C GLU A 76 25.57 21.90 -9.78
N ASN A 77 26.10 20.98 -10.58
CA ASN A 77 26.10 21.10 -12.04
C ASN A 77 25.79 19.77 -12.74
N GLY A 78 24.87 19.81 -13.69
CA GLY A 78 24.43 18.66 -14.50
C GLY A 78 23.04 18.16 -14.13
N VAL A 79 22.65 17.04 -14.76
CA VAL A 79 21.31 16.45 -14.64
C VAL A 79 21.22 15.52 -13.43
N ILE A 80 20.10 15.59 -12.71
CA ILE A 80 19.58 14.58 -11.78
C ILE A 80 18.45 13.84 -12.51
N ASP A 81 18.49 12.50 -12.50
CA ASP A 81 17.52 11.64 -13.18
C ASP A 81 16.84 10.75 -12.13
N VAL A 82 15.70 11.22 -11.62
CA VAL A 82 14.96 10.57 -10.55
C VAL A 82 14.08 9.48 -11.15
N ASN A 83 14.27 8.25 -10.65
CA ASN A 83 13.36 7.14 -10.87
C ASN A 83 13.22 6.35 -9.56
N LEU A 84 12.23 6.72 -8.74
CA LEU A 84 11.90 6.02 -7.51
C LEU A 84 10.70 5.12 -7.76
N ARG A 85 10.79 3.85 -7.37
CA ARG A 85 9.73 2.87 -7.56
C ARG A 85 9.42 2.15 -6.25
N PHE A 86 8.54 2.73 -5.46
CA PHE A 86 8.05 2.18 -4.20
C PHE A 86 7.15 0.98 -4.49
N ARG A 87 7.66 -0.22 -4.22
CA ARG A 87 6.90 -1.48 -4.28
C ARG A 87 6.39 -1.83 -2.89
N MET A 88 5.20 -2.43 -2.79
CA MET A 88 4.72 -2.90 -1.50
C MET A 88 5.69 -3.93 -0.87
N LYS A 89 6.00 -3.80 0.42
CA LYS A 89 6.90 -4.70 1.16
C LYS A 89 6.37 -4.93 2.59
N PRO A 90 5.92 -6.14 2.96
CA PRO A 90 5.72 -7.33 2.10
C PRO A 90 4.71 -7.09 0.97
N ASP A 91 4.71 -7.95 -0.04
CA ASP A 91 3.65 -8.00 -1.06
C ASP A 91 2.27 -8.19 -0.39
N LEU A 92 1.21 -7.74 -1.06
CA LEU A 92 -0.18 -7.80 -0.57
C LEU A 92 -0.61 -9.25 -0.28
N ASP A 93 -1.24 -9.51 0.88
CA ASP A 93 -1.62 -10.87 1.31
C ASP A 93 -3.08 -11.25 1.01
N LYS A 94 -3.91 -10.26 0.69
CA LYS A 94 -5.38 -10.36 0.55
C LYS A 94 -5.82 -9.99 -0.86
N ARG A 95 -7.01 -10.47 -1.27
CA ARG A 95 -7.75 -9.84 -2.36
C ARG A 95 -8.38 -8.55 -1.85
N LEU A 96 -8.40 -7.48 -2.65
CA LEU A 96 -9.11 -6.24 -2.32
C LEU A 96 -10.10 -5.91 -3.44
N LEU A 97 -11.26 -5.41 -3.05
CA LEU A 97 -12.22 -4.73 -3.92
C LEU A 97 -12.13 -3.23 -3.64
N MET A 98 -12.13 -2.40 -4.68
CA MET A 98 -12.24 -0.95 -4.54
C MET A 98 -13.71 -0.54 -4.67
N THR A 99 -14.17 0.38 -3.82
CA THR A 99 -15.55 0.89 -3.82
C THR A 99 -15.93 1.51 -5.18
N GLU A 100 -17.13 1.18 -5.66
CA GLU A 100 -17.66 1.69 -6.92
C GLU A 100 -17.73 3.24 -6.91
N ASN A 101 -17.15 3.89 -7.91
CA ASN A 101 -16.99 5.36 -7.98
C ASN A 101 -16.14 5.96 -6.84
N GLY A 102 -15.39 5.15 -6.10
CA GLY A 102 -14.37 5.60 -5.15
C GLY A 102 -13.21 6.32 -5.84
N GLU A 103 -12.40 7.03 -5.05
CA GLU A 103 -11.20 7.73 -5.54
C GLU A 103 -9.97 7.28 -4.75
N PHE A 104 -8.92 6.90 -5.46
CA PHE A 104 -7.57 6.88 -4.90
C PHE A 104 -7.14 8.32 -4.62
N ARG A 105 -6.54 8.57 -3.46
CA ARG A 105 -6.17 9.92 -3.02
C ARG A 105 -4.73 9.96 -2.52
N GLY A 106 -3.85 10.49 -3.36
CA GLY A 106 -2.47 10.73 -3.02
C GLY A 106 -2.25 12.15 -2.52
N ASN A 107 -1.37 12.31 -1.54
CA ASN A 107 -0.72 13.58 -1.26
C ASN A 107 0.75 13.30 -0.96
N PHE A 108 1.62 13.62 -1.92
CA PHE A 108 3.06 13.42 -1.79
C PHE A 108 3.74 14.78 -1.65
N LYS A 109 4.77 14.83 -0.82
CA LYS A 109 5.44 16.07 -0.47
C LYS A 109 6.87 16.07 -0.99
N PHE A 110 7.17 17.05 -1.83
CA PHE A 110 8.44 17.18 -2.55
C PHE A 110 9.12 18.50 -2.22
N ASP A 111 10.45 18.52 -2.23
CA ASP A 111 11.24 19.75 -2.29
C ASP A 111 12.12 19.69 -3.55
N VAL A 112 11.90 20.61 -4.49
CA VAL A 112 12.55 20.60 -5.81
C VAL A 112 13.20 21.94 -6.10
N GLY A 113 14.38 21.92 -6.71
CA GLY A 113 15.08 23.14 -7.14
C GLY A 113 16.09 22.85 -8.23
N GLY A 114 16.57 23.91 -8.88
CA GLY A 114 17.17 23.81 -10.21
C GLY A 114 16.14 24.14 -11.29
N ASP A 115 16.33 23.61 -12.49
CA ASP A 115 15.42 23.75 -13.63
C ASP A 115 14.92 22.36 -14.06
N TRP A 116 13.67 22.29 -14.53
CA TRP A 116 13.03 21.08 -15.05
C TRP A 116 12.11 21.36 -16.26
N THR A 117 12.00 22.62 -16.68
CA THR A 117 11.09 23.04 -17.76
C THR A 117 11.86 23.19 -19.07
N ASN A 118 11.24 22.82 -20.19
CA ASN A 118 11.91 22.82 -21.49
C ASN A 118 11.39 23.94 -22.39
N GLY A 119 12.29 24.75 -22.94
CA GLY A 119 12.00 25.68 -24.04
C GLY A 119 11.40 27.03 -23.63
N ASP A 120 11.41 27.36 -22.35
CA ASP A 120 11.13 28.70 -21.81
C ASP A 120 12.30 29.69 -22.01
N ASN A 121 13.53 29.19 -22.14
CA ASN A 121 14.80 29.91 -22.10
C ASN A 121 15.16 30.46 -20.70
N ASP A 122 14.63 29.87 -19.63
CA ASP A 122 14.80 30.35 -18.25
C ASP A 122 15.58 29.36 -17.35
N GLY A 123 16.54 28.64 -17.94
CA GLY A 123 17.43 27.74 -17.21
C GLY A 123 18.29 26.84 -18.12
N PRO A 124 19.05 25.89 -17.54
CA PRO A 124 19.91 24.96 -18.27
C PRO A 124 19.21 23.83 -19.04
N CYS A 125 17.91 23.59 -18.85
CA CYS A 125 17.15 22.56 -19.54
C CYS A 125 16.93 22.89 -21.02
N ASN A 126 17.27 21.94 -21.89
CA ASN A 126 17.33 22.11 -23.35
C ASN A 126 16.66 20.93 -24.08
N ASN A 127 15.46 20.53 -23.63
CA ASN A 127 14.75 19.30 -24.03
C ASN A 127 15.41 18.02 -23.47
N ASP A 128 16.18 18.14 -22.39
CA ASP A 128 16.82 17.06 -21.64
C ASP A 128 16.28 16.88 -20.21
N CYS A 129 15.24 17.64 -19.85
CA CYS A 129 14.55 17.59 -18.55
C CYS A 129 13.12 17.06 -18.69
N GLU A 130 12.51 16.62 -17.59
CA GLU A 130 11.17 16.01 -17.56
C GLU A 130 10.47 16.45 -16.27
N ASN A 131 9.30 17.10 -16.39
CA ASN A 131 8.49 17.44 -15.22
C ASN A 131 8.13 16.17 -14.43
N LEU A 132 7.93 16.34 -13.11
CA LEU A 132 7.46 15.29 -12.22
C LEU A 132 6.27 14.52 -12.83
N ASN A 133 6.44 13.22 -12.97
CA ASN A 133 5.39 12.28 -13.29
C ASN A 133 5.18 11.35 -12.09
N ILE A 134 3.92 11.13 -11.73
CA ILE A 134 3.55 10.13 -10.73
C ILE A 134 2.71 9.08 -11.46
N THR A 135 3.11 7.81 -11.34
CA THR A 135 2.40 6.67 -11.91
C THR A 135 2.07 5.68 -10.82
N VAL A 136 0.83 5.22 -10.78
CA VAL A 136 0.38 4.13 -9.90
C VAL A 136 0.13 2.89 -10.77
N PHE A 137 0.66 1.76 -10.32
CA PHE A 137 0.46 0.46 -10.95
C PHE A 137 -0.24 -0.51 -10.00
N ARG A 138 -1.04 -1.37 -10.60
CA ARG A 138 -1.58 -2.61 -10.03
C ARG A 138 -0.73 -3.76 -10.55
N GLY A 139 0.26 -4.19 -9.75
CA GLY A 139 1.27 -5.16 -10.16
C GLY A 139 2.03 -4.73 -11.42
N GLY A 140 1.74 -5.37 -12.55
CA GLY A 140 2.31 -5.06 -13.87
C GLY A 140 1.52 -4.05 -14.72
N ALA A 141 0.30 -3.68 -14.34
CA ALA A 141 -0.58 -2.81 -15.11
C ALA A 141 -0.57 -1.37 -14.60
N GLU A 142 -0.41 -0.40 -15.48
CA GLU A 142 -0.58 1.03 -15.16
C GLU A 142 -2.07 1.33 -14.95
N VAL A 143 -2.44 1.85 -13.78
CA VAL A 143 -3.84 2.26 -13.49
C VAL A 143 -4.03 3.76 -13.63
N TRP A 144 -2.99 4.55 -13.38
CA TRP A 144 -3.03 6.00 -13.50
C TRP A 144 -1.63 6.57 -13.66
N THR A 145 -1.47 7.57 -14.53
CA THR A 145 -0.26 8.39 -14.64
C THR A 145 -0.65 9.87 -14.80
N ASN A 146 0.12 10.79 -14.22
CA ASN A 146 -0.08 12.21 -14.45
C ASN A 146 1.21 13.04 -14.31
N GLN A 147 1.43 13.89 -15.31
CA GLN A 147 2.55 14.83 -15.34
C GLN A 147 2.16 16.18 -14.71
N PHE A 148 2.95 16.64 -13.73
CA PHE A 148 2.71 17.86 -12.98
C PHE A 148 3.55 19.02 -13.53
N THR A 149 2.94 19.86 -14.35
CA THR A 149 3.59 21.03 -14.99
C THR A 149 3.54 22.32 -14.16
N GLY A 150 2.86 22.31 -13.01
CA GLY A 150 2.62 23.47 -12.16
C GLY A 150 3.55 23.61 -10.94
N LEU A 151 4.56 22.75 -10.81
CA LEU A 151 5.47 22.75 -9.66
C LEU A 151 6.17 24.10 -9.47
N GLN A 152 6.37 24.48 -8.21
CA GLN A 152 7.19 25.62 -7.80
C GLN A 152 8.50 25.15 -7.19
N GLN A 153 9.51 26.01 -7.13
CA GLN A 153 10.76 25.70 -6.43
C GLN A 153 10.55 25.73 -4.89
N GLY A 154 11.16 24.77 -4.20
CA GLY A 154 11.05 24.56 -2.76
C GLY A 154 10.05 23.46 -2.36
N GLU A 155 9.79 23.37 -1.05
CA GLU A 155 8.89 22.38 -0.46
C GLU A 155 7.41 22.64 -0.82
N GLN A 156 6.75 21.66 -1.43
CA GLN A 156 5.32 21.71 -1.79
C GLN A 156 4.63 20.35 -1.65
N ASN A 157 3.31 20.40 -1.43
CA ASN A 157 2.45 19.23 -1.49
C ASN A 157 1.87 19.09 -2.90
N VAL A 158 1.91 17.86 -3.43
CA VAL A 158 1.31 17.47 -4.72
C VAL A 158 0.14 16.52 -4.43
N PRO A 159 -1.07 17.06 -4.19
CA PRO A 159 -2.27 16.26 -4.05
C PRO A 159 -2.75 15.79 -5.42
N PHE A 160 -3.21 14.55 -5.49
CA PHE A 160 -3.84 13.99 -6.68
C PHE A 160 -4.95 13.01 -6.29
N ALA A 161 -5.93 12.88 -7.18
CA ALA A 161 -6.98 11.89 -7.05
C ALA A 161 -7.34 11.30 -8.41
N PHE A 162 -7.68 10.02 -8.44
CA PHE A 162 -8.20 9.35 -9.63
C PHE A 162 -9.28 8.34 -9.25
N ALA A 163 -10.31 8.25 -10.09
CA ALA A 163 -11.45 7.37 -9.85
C ALA A 163 -11.08 5.90 -10.07
N VAL A 164 -11.73 5.02 -9.32
CA VAL A 164 -11.79 3.58 -9.62
C VAL A 164 -12.50 3.37 -10.96
N THR A 165 -11.95 2.53 -11.83
CA THR A 165 -12.64 2.04 -13.04
C THR A 165 -12.81 0.53 -12.96
N GLU A 166 -13.78 -0.02 -13.72
CA GLU A 166 -14.10 -1.46 -13.73
C GLU A 166 -12.85 -2.32 -14.02
N ASP A 167 -11.96 -1.87 -14.91
CA ASP A 167 -10.74 -2.59 -15.32
C ASP A 167 -9.69 -2.74 -14.20
N HIS A 168 -9.78 -1.98 -13.11
CA HIS A 168 -8.82 -2.02 -11.98
C HIS A 168 -9.48 -1.88 -10.60
N MET A 169 -10.72 -2.35 -10.47
CA MET A 169 -11.44 -2.36 -9.19
C MET A 169 -11.03 -3.52 -8.28
N GLU A 170 -10.58 -4.64 -8.82
CA GLU A 170 -10.09 -5.79 -8.05
C GLU A 170 -8.56 -5.85 -8.02
N TRP A 171 -7.98 -6.23 -6.88
CA TRP A 171 -6.54 -6.34 -6.66
C TRP A 171 -6.26 -7.67 -5.94
N ASP A 172 -5.64 -8.65 -6.61
CA ASP A 172 -5.19 -9.91 -5.97
C ASP A 172 -3.78 -9.75 -5.37
N GLY A 173 -3.62 -10.07 -4.08
CA GLY A 173 -2.32 -10.04 -3.41
C GLY A 173 -1.20 -10.77 -4.15
N ARG A 174 -1.54 -11.85 -4.87
CA ARG A 174 -0.60 -12.69 -5.61
C ARG A 174 0.17 -11.95 -6.71
N ASP A 175 -0.52 -11.15 -7.52
CA ASP A 175 0.01 -10.61 -8.79
C ASP A 175 -0.20 -9.08 -8.94
N ASP A 176 -1.09 -8.47 -8.14
CA ASP A 176 -1.57 -7.09 -8.30
C ASP A 176 -1.10 -6.11 -7.21
N SER A 177 -0.08 -6.49 -6.42
CA SER A 177 0.48 -5.63 -5.36
C SER A 177 0.75 -4.18 -5.84
N PRO A 178 0.39 -3.15 -5.05
CA PRO A 178 0.52 -1.76 -5.46
C PRO A 178 1.98 -1.32 -5.61
N ILE A 179 2.20 -0.51 -6.64
CA ILE A 179 3.50 0.13 -6.90
C ILE A 179 3.26 1.59 -7.24
N ILE A 180 4.02 2.48 -6.60
CA ILE A 180 4.08 3.90 -6.91
C ILE A 180 5.43 4.18 -7.58
N GLU A 181 5.41 4.76 -8.76
CA GLU A 181 6.60 5.22 -9.47
C GLU A 181 6.58 6.75 -9.57
N VAL A 182 7.70 7.38 -9.23
CA VAL A 182 7.91 8.82 -9.26
C VAL A 182 9.13 9.07 -10.14
N THR A 183 8.93 9.81 -11.23
CA THR A 183 10.03 10.19 -12.14
C THR A 183 10.10 11.69 -12.34
N MET A 184 11.33 12.22 -12.45
CA MET A 184 11.59 13.63 -12.74
C MET A 184 13.02 13.79 -13.26
N LYS A 185 13.24 14.65 -14.25
CA LYS A 185 14.60 15.05 -14.66
C LYS A 185 14.75 16.55 -14.53
N LEU A 186 15.73 16.94 -13.74
CA LEU A 186 16.02 18.33 -13.40
C LEU A 186 17.52 18.58 -13.47
N LYS A 187 17.93 19.85 -13.55
CA LYS A 187 19.28 20.22 -13.93
C LYS A 187 19.77 21.47 -13.22
N GLY A 188 20.99 21.38 -12.71
CA GLY A 188 21.73 22.49 -12.13
C GLY A 188 22.81 22.98 -13.11
N ASP A 189 23.15 24.25 -13.04
CA ASP A 189 24.23 24.88 -13.81
C ASP A 189 25.21 25.66 -12.96
N TYR A 190 25.18 25.50 -11.64
CA TYR A 190 26.07 26.21 -10.74
C TYR A 190 27.54 26.01 -11.12
N GLN A 191 28.27 27.12 -11.15
CA GLN A 191 29.69 27.17 -11.40
C GLN A 191 30.36 27.90 -10.24
N SER A 192 31.07 27.14 -9.41
CA SER A 192 31.98 27.71 -8.43
C SER A 192 33.01 28.58 -9.16
N GLY A 193 32.91 29.90 -8.95
CA GLY A 193 33.78 30.87 -9.59
C GLY A 193 35.25 30.54 -9.32
N GLY A 194 36.06 30.43 -10.38
CA GLY A 194 37.48 30.14 -10.25
C GLY A 194 38.25 31.23 -9.50
N PHE A 195 39.59 31.14 -9.45
CA PHE A 195 40.45 32.03 -8.66
C PHE A 195 40.22 33.56 -8.85
N PHE A 196 39.61 33.98 -9.96
CA PHE A 196 39.18 35.37 -10.22
C PHE A 196 37.70 35.51 -10.68
N GLY A 197 36.89 34.45 -10.62
CA GLY A 197 35.49 34.45 -11.04
C GLY A 197 34.53 34.66 -9.87
N VAL A 198 33.38 35.29 -10.12
CA VAL A 198 32.24 35.19 -9.19
C VAL A 198 31.48 33.88 -9.47
N PRO A 199 30.93 33.19 -8.45
CA PRO A 199 30.00 32.09 -8.67
C PRO A 199 28.75 32.55 -9.44
N SER A 200 28.18 31.65 -10.23
CA SER A 200 26.98 31.89 -11.04
C SER A 200 26.23 30.59 -11.31
N GLY A 201 24.96 30.69 -11.70
CA GLY A 201 24.08 29.53 -11.92
C GLY A 201 23.35 29.10 -10.65
N GLN A 202 22.56 28.04 -10.77
CA GLN A 202 21.72 27.46 -9.71
C GLN A 202 22.02 25.97 -9.55
N GLU A 203 22.08 25.52 -8.31
CA GLU A 203 22.22 24.09 -7.96
C GLU A 203 20.87 23.39 -8.14
N ALA A 204 20.88 22.10 -8.52
CA ALA A 204 19.68 21.28 -8.57
C ALA A 204 19.55 20.39 -7.33
N TRP A 205 18.31 20.19 -6.88
CA TRP A 205 17.98 19.22 -5.85
C TRP A 205 16.57 18.66 -6.05
N PHE A 206 16.40 17.41 -5.67
CA PHE A 206 15.11 16.77 -5.52
C PHE A 206 15.07 16.06 -4.18
N ALA A 207 14.00 16.25 -3.43
CA ALA A 207 13.67 15.43 -2.28
C ALA A 207 12.20 15.01 -2.29
N ILE A 208 11.93 13.83 -1.75
CA ILE A 208 10.59 13.35 -1.39
C ILE A 208 10.56 13.07 0.12
N LYS A 209 9.60 13.66 0.84
CA LYS A 209 9.36 13.32 2.26
C LYS A 209 8.71 11.94 2.34
N LEU A 210 9.04 11.17 3.36
CA LEU A 210 8.64 9.78 3.54
C LEU A 210 7.70 9.64 4.75
N GLY A 211 7.16 8.43 4.97
CA GLY A 211 6.19 8.15 6.02
C GLY A 211 4.93 9.00 5.89
N MET A 212 4.45 9.56 7.00
CA MET A 212 3.16 10.25 7.08
C MET A 212 3.01 11.50 6.18
N GLU A 213 4.12 12.10 5.73
CA GLU A 213 4.12 13.30 4.87
C GLU A 213 3.82 12.97 3.39
N SER A 214 4.08 11.73 2.94
CA SER A 214 3.71 11.24 1.61
C SER A 214 2.91 9.95 1.71
N ARG A 215 1.63 10.01 1.33
CA ARG A 215 0.69 8.89 1.51
C ARG A 215 -0.29 8.74 0.36
N LEU A 216 -0.76 7.51 0.16
CA LEU A 216 -1.82 7.13 -0.79
C LEU A 216 -2.95 6.45 -0.02
N GLU A 217 -4.11 7.08 0.04
CA GLU A 217 -5.36 6.52 0.55
C GLU A 217 -6.05 5.73 -0.57
N MET A 218 -6.31 4.45 -0.32
CA MET A 218 -7.00 3.55 -1.26
C MET A 218 -8.49 3.44 -0.89
N PRO A 219 -9.42 3.52 -1.85
CA PRO A 219 -10.86 3.42 -1.60
C PRO A 219 -11.26 1.93 -1.51
N ILE A 220 -10.70 1.22 -0.52
CA ILE A 220 -10.95 -0.22 -0.33
C ILE A 220 -12.37 -0.40 0.22
N ASP A 221 -13.15 -1.27 -0.42
CA ASP A 221 -14.52 -1.55 -0.05
C ASP A 221 -14.61 -2.43 1.21
N GLU A 222 -15.67 -2.25 2.00
CA GLU A 222 -15.94 -3.05 3.20
C GLU A 222 -16.11 -4.54 2.85
N GLU A 223 -16.61 -4.87 1.65
CA GLU A 223 -16.73 -6.26 1.18
C GLU A 223 -15.38 -6.99 1.10
N SER A 224 -14.27 -6.26 0.96
CA SER A 224 -12.90 -6.82 0.98
C SER A 224 -12.61 -7.59 2.26
N TRP A 225 -13.24 -7.25 3.38
CA TRP A 225 -12.93 -7.85 4.68
C TRP A 225 -13.76 -9.11 4.99
N ASN A 226 -14.66 -9.50 4.09
CA ASN A 226 -15.51 -10.68 4.26
C ASN A 226 -14.75 -11.98 3.91
N GLU A 227 -14.94 -13.02 4.72
CA GLU A 227 -14.36 -14.36 4.50
C GLU A 227 -14.74 -14.94 3.12
N GLU A 228 -15.97 -14.70 2.66
CA GLU A 228 -16.47 -15.15 1.35
C GLU A 228 -15.73 -14.48 0.18
N PHE A 229 -15.37 -13.19 0.30
CA PHE A 229 -14.61 -12.48 -0.73
C PHE A 229 -13.14 -12.94 -0.76
N GLN A 230 -12.52 -13.12 0.42
CA GLN A 230 -11.16 -13.63 0.55
C GLN A 230 -11.01 -15.09 0.10
N ALA A 231 -12.07 -15.89 0.16
CA ALA A 231 -12.07 -17.26 -0.36
C ALA A 231 -12.07 -17.34 -1.90
N GLY A 232 -12.45 -16.26 -2.60
CA GLY A 232 -12.49 -16.19 -4.07
C GLY A 232 -13.54 -17.11 -4.72
N GLU A 233 -13.51 -17.24 -6.04
CA GLU A 233 -14.42 -18.16 -6.76
C GLU A 233 -14.15 -19.64 -6.41
N ASP A 234 -12.91 -19.99 -6.06
CA ASP A 234 -12.55 -21.33 -5.54
C ASP A 234 -13.14 -21.61 -4.14
N GLY A 235 -13.68 -20.58 -3.46
CA GLY A 235 -14.41 -20.68 -2.20
C GLY A 235 -15.82 -21.30 -2.32
N MET A 236 -16.33 -21.51 -3.53
CA MET A 236 -17.57 -22.24 -3.80
C MET A 236 -17.39 -23.75 -3.55
N MET A 237 -17.31 -24.10 -2.26
CA MET A 237 -17.34 -25.42 -1.65
C MET A 237 -17.32 -26.61 -2.62
N ASP A 238 -16.12 -27.15 -2.86
CA ASP A 238 -15.99 -28.59 -3.09
C ASP A 238 -16.30 -29.29 -1.75
N SER A 239 -17.59 -29.46 -1.46
CA SER A 239 -18.10 -29.97 -0.19
C SER A 239 -17.95 -31.49 -0.08
N GLU A 240 -16.74 -32.02 -0.27
CA GLU A 240 -16.39 -33.42 -0.03
C GLU A 240 -15.35 -33.56 1.10
N ASP A 241 -15.59 -34.55 1.96
CA ASP A 241 -14.69 -35.07 3.00
C ASP A 241 -14.29 -34.18 4.19
N THR A 242 -15.26 -33.90 5.07
CA THR A 242 -15.01 -33.92 6.53
C THR A 242 -15.86 -35.00 7.22
N PRO A 243 -15.31 -36.22 7.46
CA PRO A 243 -16.05 -37.32 8.06
C PRO A 243 -16.08 -37.22 9.60
N GLY A 244 -17.11 -36.58 10.18
CA GLY A 244 -17.29 -36.63 11.64
C GLY A 244 -18.33 -35.71 12.26
N PHE A 245 -19.59 -36.18 12.34
CA PHE A 245 -20.65 -35.69 13.23
C PHE A 245 -21.30 -34.31 12.97
N THR A 246 -22.51 -34.38 12.40
CA THR A 246 -23.70 -33.55 12.71
C THR A 246 -23.61 -32.02 12.53
N LEU A 247 -24.16 -31.50 11.42
CA LEU A 247 -25.55 -30.98 11.36
C LEU A 247 -25.87 -30.43 9.95
N VAL A 248 -26.44 -31.25 9.05
CA VAL A 248 -26.87 -30.77 7.72
C VAL A 248 -28.23 -30.08 7.82
N THR A 249 -28.23 -28.76 7.82
CA THR A 249 -29.45 -27.94 7.63
C THR A 249 -29.79 -27.91 6.14
N ALA A 250 -30.83 -28.64 5.74
CA ALA A 250 -31.27 -28.69 4.35
C ALA A 250 -31.99 -27.38 3.95
N SER A 251 -31.30 -26.52 3.20
CA SER A 251 -31.90 -25.35 2.52
C SER A 251 -32.42 -25.73 1.13
N ALA A 252 -33.58 -25.17 0.75
CA ALA A 252 -34.45 -25.76 -0.27
C ALA A 252 -34.07 -25.46 -1.73
N ALA A 253 -34.58 -26.31 -2.63
CA ALA A 253 -34.30 -26.31 -4.06
C ALA A 253 -34.84 -25.09 -4.83
N LEU A 254 -34.05 -24.58 -5.78
CA LEU A 254 -34.51 -23.71 -6.86
C LEU A 254 -35.02 -24.57 -8.03
N GLY A 255 -36.35 -24.63 -8.18
CA GLY A 255 -37.00 -25.42 -9.23
C GLY A 255 -37.03 -24.70 -10.58
N MET A 256 -36.36 -25.26 -11.59
CA MET A 256 -36.54 -24.86 -12.99
C MET A 256 -37.90 -25.31 -13.55
N ALA A 257 -38.70 -24.39 -14.08
CA ALA A 257 -39.92 -24.72 -14.84
C ALA A 257 -40.31 -23.65 -15.87
N LEU A 258 -39.68 -23.68 -17.05
CA LEU A 258 -40.21 -22.98 -18.24
C LEU A 258 -41.22 -23.88 -18.96
N PHE A 259 -42.52 -23.62 -18.77
CA PHE A 259 -43.58 -24.26 -19.54
C PHE A 259 -44.11 -23.34 -20.65
N MET A 260 -43.77 -23.68 -21.89
CA MET A 260 -44.50 -23.20 -23.07
C MET A 260 -45.80 -24.01 -23.22
N ASN A 261 -46.95 -23.34 -23.43
CA ASN A 261 -47.53 -23.14 -24.77
C ASN A 261 -49.07 -22.99 -24.76
N ARG A 262 -49.57 -22.22 -25.75
CA ARG A 262 -50.95 -22.13 -26.28
C ARG A 262 -52.12 -21.74 -25.37
N LYS A 263 -52.82 -20.70 -25.82
CA LYS A 263 -54.27 -20.76 -26.03
C LYS A 263 -54.66 -20.05 -27.33
N ASP A 264 -55.67 -20.59 -27.98
CA ASP A 264 -56.05 -20.30 -29.36
C ASP A 264 -57.03 -19.10 -29.46
N ASN A 265 -57.15 -18.51 -30.65
CA ASN A 265 -58.14 -17.49 -30.98
C ASN A 265 -58.66 -17.72 -32.42
N GLU A 266 -59.71 -18.54 -32.57
CA GLU A 266 -60.58 -18.57 -33.76
C GLU A 266 -62.03 -18.88 -33.32
N ALA A 267 -62.91 -17.87 -33.39
CA ALA A 267 -64.36 -17.95 -33.49
C ALA A 267 -64.94 -16.57 -33.83
#